data_AF-A0A536NWT2-F1
#
_entry.id   AF-A0A536NWT2-F1
#
_cell.length_a   1.000
_cell.length_b   1.000
_cell.length_c   1.000
_cell.angle_alpha   90.00
_cell.angle_beta   90.00
_cell.angle_gamma   90.00
#
_symmetry.space_group_name_H-M   'P 1'
#
loop_
_entity.id
_entity.type
_entity.pdbx_description
1 polymer ?
#
loop_
_entity_poly.entity_id
_entity_poly.type
_entity_poly.pdbx_seq_one_letter_code
_entity_poly.pdbx_strand_id
1 'polypeptide(L)'
;MAGLVSLLSVVAAGGSSAASATAGACQLQGVANLNPGLSSTSQPFAYSFSGSLTSCQSTVAGAPASGTVSAGIQIPETVTLTNTTTGTTTTGTVQYQEPTPTGSGTCGNSSTSGQSLSQWADGTATVVGYTTNGAAAAVALQGTVQPAMTLTVVASSVPAGFSAPATFTISTTRFAPNDAAAAALTFSPTTQAQDCVTTPVTSANINGVVSID
;
A
#
# COMPACT_ATOMS: atom_id res chain seq x y z
N MET A 1 -5.52 8.33 -70.07
CA MET A 1 -4.10 8.55 -70.41
C MET A 1 -3.41 8.95 -69.11
N ALA A 2 -2.46 8.13 -68.64
CA ALA A 2 -1.63 8.26 -67.42
C ALA A 2 -2.39 8.36 -66.07
N GLY A 3 -2.17 7.54 -65.05
CA GLY A 3 -1.08 6.63 -64.74
C GLY A 3 -0.37 7.09 -63.45
N LEU A 4 -0.63 6.44 -62.32
CA LEU A 4 0.39 6.18 -61.31
C LEU A 4 -0.10 5.07 -60.35
N VAL A 5 0.52 3.90 -60.44
CA VAL A 5 0.52 2.88 -59.40
C VAL A 5 1.65 3.26 -58.42
N SER A 6 1.40 3.26 -57.12
CA SER A 6 2.47 3.27 -56.11
C SER A 6 2.13 2.37 -54.93
N LEU A 7 3.17 1.77 -54.37
CA LEU A 7 3.22 0.53 -53.64
C LEU A 7 2.85 0.62 -52.14
N LEU A 8 2.43 -0.53 -51.61
CA LEU A 8 2.53 -1.11 -50.25
C LEU A 8 3.02 -0.22 -49.08
N SER A 9 2.28 -0.30 -47.96
CA SER A 9 2.84 -0.45 -46.61
C SER A 9 1.81 -1.11 -45.69
N VAL A 10 2.08 -2.36 -45.27
CA VAL A 10 1.37 -3.03 -44.17
C VAL A 10 1.98 -2.52 -42.86
N VAL A 11 1.17 -1.92 -41.99
CA VAL A 11 1.48 -1.80 -40.56
C VAL A 11 0.35 -2.45 -39.79
N ALA A 12 0.63 -3.68 -39.35
CA ALA A 12 -0.06 -4.28 -38.23
C ALA A 12 0.25 -3.43 -36.99
N ALA A 13 -0.73 -2.69 -36.48
CA ALA A 13 -0.68 -2.22 -35.10
C ALA A 13 -1.17 -3.38 -34.24
N GLY A 14 -0.23 -3.94 -33.47
CA GLY A 14 -0.43 -5.09 -32.62
C GLY A 14 -1.54 -4.90 -31.59
N GLY A 15 -2.07 -6.04 -31.14
CA GLY A 15 -2.76 -6.11 -29.87
C GLY A 15 -1.81 -5.79 -28.71
N SER A 16 -2.46 -5.47 -27.59
CA SER A 16 -1.89 -5.30 -26.24
C SER A 16 -1.30 -3.93 -25.92
N SER A 17 -2.14 -3.08 -25.36
CA SER A 17 -2.01 -2.73 -23.95
C SER A 17 -3.36 -2.26 -23.44
N ALA A 18 -3.80 -2.80 -22.29
CA ALA A 18 -4.92 -2.26 -21.56
C ALA A 18 -4.75 -0.75 -21.41
N ALA A 19 -5.85 -0.01 -21.54
CA ALA A 19 -5.87 1.42 -21.30
C ALA A 19 -5.23 1.69 -19.93
N SER A 20 -4.22 2.57 -19.90
CA SER A 20 -3.80 3.21 -18.66
C SER A 20 -5.04 3.77 -17.99
N ALA A 21 -5.22 3.49 -16.71
CA ALA A 21 -6.41 3.90 -16.00
C ALA A 21 -6.28 5.38 -15.59
N THR A 22 -6.17 6.27 -16.59
CA THR A 22 -6.60 7.68 -16.56
C THR A 22 -6.59 8.37 -15.18
N ALA A 23 -5.44 8.90 -14.78
CA ALA A 23 -5.24 10.02 -13.86
C ALA A 23 -6.30 10.14 -12.74
N GLY A 24 -6.45 9.10 -11.93
CA GLY A 24 -7.26 9.13 -10.72
C GLY A 24 -6.45 9.57 -9.52
N ALA A 25 -7.06 10.30 -8.58
CA ALA A 25 -6.40 10.74 -7.37
C ALA A 25 -7.33 10.67 -6.16
N CYS A 26 -6.81 10.23 -5.03
CA CYS A 26 -7.49 10.22 -3.74
C CYS A 26 -6.77 11.13 -2.75
N GLN A 27 -7.53 11.77 -1.87
CA GLN A 27 -6.98 12.39 -0.67
C GLN A 27 -6.65 11.29 0.33
N LEU A 28 -5.43 11.30 0.85
CA LEU A 28 -4.98 10.42 1.93
C LEU A 28 -4.88 11.23 3.20
N GLN A 29 -5.55 10.76 4.25
CA GLN A 29 -5.34 11.20 5.63
C GLN A 29 -5.09 9.98 6.50
N GLY A 30 -4.00 9.98 7.26
CA GLY A 30 -3.59 8.83 8.05
C GLY A 30 -2.61 9.15 9.15
N VAL A 31 -2.12 8.10 9.80
CA VAL A 31 -1.12 8.19 10.86
C VAL A 31 -0.09 7.08 10.66
N ALA A 32 1.18 7.46 10.75
CA ALA A 32 2.31 6.55 10.83
C ALA A 32 2.77 6.39 12.28
N ASN A 33 3.25 5.21 12.62
CA ASN A 33 3.95 4.89 13.86
C ASN A 33 5.35 4.39 13.52
N LEU A 34 6.38 4.91 14.18
CA LEU A 34 7.79 4.65 13.87
C LEU A 34 8.50 4.07 15.08
N ASN A 35 9.30 3.02 14.86
CA ASN A 35 10.08 2.36 15.91
C ASN A 35 11.45 1.86 15.40
N PRO A 36 12.57 2.33 15.99
CA PRO A 36 12.66 3.49 16.88
C PRO A 36 12.15 4.78 16.20
N GLY A 37 11.75 5.78 16.99
CA GLY A 37 11.33 7.08 16.46
C GLY A 37 12.47 7.82 15.75
N LEU A 38 12.12 8.75 14.86
CA LEU A 38 13.12 9.56 14.12
C LEU A 38 13.70 10.65 15.02
N SER A 39 15.00 10.90 14.88
CA SER A 39 15.71 11.96 15.58
C SER A 39 16.60 12.75 14.60
N SER A 40 17.40 13.67 15.13
CA SER A 40 18.46 14.34 14.38
C SER A 40 19.59 13.40 13.93
N THR A 41 19.64 12.18 14.47
CA THR A 41 20.65 11.16 14.14
C THR A 41 20.06 10.14 13.18
N SER A 42 20.78 9.87 12.09
CA SER A 42 20.37 8.90 11.10
C SER A 42 20.41 7.49 11.69
N GLN A 43 19.29 6.77 11.60
CA GLN A 43 19.17 5.41 12.12
C GLN A 43 18.16 4.58 11.32
N PRO A 44 18.30 3.25 11.31
CA PRO A 44 17.27 2.38 10.76
C PRO A 44 16.03 2.39 11.65
N PHE A 45 14.86 2.30 11.03
CA PHE A 45 13.57 2.19 11.70
C PHE A 45 12.60 1.29 10.94
N ALA A 46 11.70 0.66 11.67
CA ALA A 46 10.49 0.07 11.13
C ALA A 46 9.32 1.05 11.34
N TYR A 47 8.28 0.93 10.51
CA TYR A 47 7.07 1.71 10.71
C TYR A 47 5.83 0.93 10.34
N SER A 48 4.68 1.46 10.73
CA SER A 48 3.38 1.06 10.22
C SER A 48 2.55 2.29 9.98
N PHE A 49 1.58 2.22 9.08
CA PHE A 49 0.61 3.29 8.92
C PHE A 49 -0.76 2.76 8.56
N SER A 50 -1.76 3.57 8.85
CA SER A 50 -3.11 3.41 8.34
C SER A 50 -3.69 4.77 7.96
N GLY A 51 -4.60 4.77 6.99
CA GLY A 51 -5.26 5.99 6.54
C GLY A 51 -6.54 5.73 5.78
N SER A 52 -7.31 6.80 5.61
CA SER A 52 -8.51 6.84 4.79
C SER A 52 -8.18 7.47 3.44
N LEU A 53 -8.67 6.84 2.38
CA LEU A 53 -8.71 7.38 1.03
C LEU A 53 -10.08 7.98 0.81
N THR A 54 -10.15 9.29 0.56
CA THR A 54 -11.41 10.01 0.36
C THR A 54 -11.36 10.84 -0.92
N SER A 55 -12.54 11.23 -1.40
CA SER A 55 -12.69 12.07 -2.59
C SER A 55 -11.93 11.51 -3.80
N CYS A 56 -11.92 10.18 -3.94
CA CYS A 56 -11.24 9.52 -5.05
C CYS A 56 -11.95 9.85 -6.36
N GLN A 57 -11.17 10.36 -7.30
CA GLN A 57 -11.63 10.67 -8.65
C GLN A 57 -11.04 9.66 -9.63
N SER A 58 -11.81 9.29 -10.65
CA SER A 58 -11.37 8.45 -11.76
C SER A 58 -12.27 8.71 -12.96
N THR A 59 -11.75 8.51 -14.18
CA THR A 59 -12.58 8.56 -15.38
C THR A 59 -13.28 7.22 -15.68
N VAL A 60 -12.97 6.17 -14.91
CA VAL A 60 -13.59 4.85 -15.01
C VAL A 60 -14.91 4.84 -14.27
N ALA A 61 -16.01 4.57 -14.98
CA ALA A 61 -17.34 4.47 -14.39
C ALA A 61 -17.39 3.38 -13.31
N GLY A 62 -17.99 3.70 -12.16
CA GLY A 62 -18.07 2.78 -11.02
C GLY A 62 -16.76 2.62 -10.25
N ALA A 63 -15.78 3.51 -10.44
CA ALA A 63 -14.61 3.54 -9.57
C ALA A 63 -14.99 3.92 -8.13
N PRO A 64 -14.36 3.28 -7.13
CA PRO A 64 -14.63 3.56 -5.72
C PRO A 64 -14.21 4.99 -5.39
N ALA A 65 -15.13 5.75 -4.78
CA ALA A 65 -14.89 7.12 -4.33
C ALA A 65 -14.09 7.20 -3.01
N SER A 66 -13.85 6.05 -2.37
CA SER A 66 -13.19 5.95 -1.08
C SER A 66 -12.58 4.56 -0.85
N GLY A 67 -11.70 4.48 0.13
CA GLY A 67 -11.11 3.24 0.62
C GLY A 67 -10.30 3.49 1.89
N THR A 68 -9.53 2.49 2.29
CA THR A 68 -8.51 2.61 3.32
C THR A 68 -7.18 2.18 2.74
N VAL A 69 -6.10 2.62 3.39
CA VAL A 69 -4.75 2.16 3.07
C VAL A 69 -4.02 1.79 4.36
N SER A 70 -3.22 0.73 4.30
CA SER A 70 -2.40 0.27 5.42
C SER A 70 -1.05 -0.26 4.95
N ALA A 71 -0.07 -0.23 5.87
CA ALA A 71 1.17 -0.98 5.76
C ALA A 71 1.69 -1.35 7.16
N GLY A 72 2.25 -2.55 7.30
CA GLY A 72 2.85 -3.03 8.54
C GLY A 72 1.87 -3.20 9.71
N ILE A 73 0.55 -3.24 9.48
CA ILE A 73 -0.44 -3.49 10.54
C ILE A 73 -0.91 -4.95 10.55
N GLN A 74 -1.65 -5.32 11.59
CA GLN A 74 -2.38 -6.58 11.64
C GLN A 74 -3.79 -6.38 11.11
N ILE A 75 -4.23 -7.24 10.20
CA ILE A 75 -5.58 -7.23 9.64
C ILE A 75 -6.30 -8.55 9.91
N PRO A 76 -7.60 -8.51 10.21
CA PRO A 76 -8.41 -9.71 10.40
C PRO A 76 -8.70 -10.39 9.07
N GLU A 77 -8.44 -11.69 8.97
CA GLU A 77 -8.83 -12.49 7.82
C GLU A 77 -9.65 -13.70 8.25
N THR A 78 -10.61 -14.05 7.39
CA THR A 78 -11.45 -15.24 7.59
C THR A 78 -10.79 -16.43 6.91
N VAL A 79 -10.42 -17.43 7.71
CA VAL A 79 -9.66 -18.60 7.25
C VAL A 79 -10.25 -19.90 7.77
N THR A 80 -9.83 -20.99 7.12
CA THR A 80 -10.09 -22.34 7.62
C THR A 80 -9.18 -22.63 8.81
N LEU A 81 -9.78 -22.86 9.97
CA LEU A 81 -9.12 -23.34 11.17
C LEU A 81 -9.22 -24.85 11.26
N THR A 82 -8.15 -25.51 11.70
CA THR A 82 -8.12 -26.97 11.89
C THR A 82 -7.95 -27.27 13.37
N ASN A 83 -8.87 -28.03 13.97
CA ASN A 83 -8.72 -28.50 15.34
C ASN A 83 -7.53 -29.45 15.42
N THR A 84 -6.55 -29.15 16.29
CA THR A 84 -5.28 -29.88 16.35
C THR A 84 -5.41 -31.28 16.96
N THR A 85 -6.54 -31.58 17.60
CA THR A 85 -6.81 -32.88 18.21
C THR A 85 -7.69 -33.77 17.32
N THR A 86 -8.76 -33.20 16.74
CA THR A 86 -9.74 -33.97 15.95
C THR A 86 -9.52 -33.90 14.44
N GLY A 87 -8.71 -32.95 13.96
CA GLY A 87 -8.51 -32.68 12.53
C GLY A 87 -9.72 -32.05 11.84
N THR A 88 -10.80 -31.75 12.56
CA THR A 88 -12.01 -31.13 12.01
C THR A 88 -11.73 -29.68 11.64
N THR A 89 -12.28 -29.22 10.52
CA THR A 89 -12.15 -27.84 10.07
C THR A 89 -13.38 -27.01 10.39
N THR A 90 -13.16 -25.72 10.64
CA THR A 90 -14.22 -24.70 10.76
C THR A 90 -13.71 -23.40 10.15
N THR A 91 -14.60 -22.45 9.88
CA THR A 91 -14.20 -21.08 9.54
C THR A 91 -14.02 -20.27 10.83
N GLY A 92 -13.03 -19.39 10.85
CA GLY A 92 -12.84 -18.42 11.92
C GLY A 92 -12.03 -17.22 11.47
N THR A 93 -12.01 -16.18 12.29
CA THR A 93 -11.22 -14.96 12.04
C THR A 93 -9.93 -15.00 12.85
N VAL A 94 -8.80 -14.76 12.20
CA VAL A 94 -7.49 -14.62 12.84
C VAL A 94 -6.78 -13.39 12.30
N GLN A 95 -5.82 -12.87 13.04
CA GLN A 95 -5.03 -11.72 12.63
C GLN A 95 -3.85 -12.18 11.77
N TYR A 96 -3.64 -11.47 10.67
CA TYR A 96 -2.46 -11.60 9.83
C TYR A 96 -1.69 -10.28 9.79
N GLN A 97 -0.38 -10.38 9.93
CA GLN A 97 0.56 -9.26 9.91
C GLN A 97 0.98 -8.99 8.46
N GLU A 98 0.75 -7.75 8.01
CA GLU A 98 1.33 -7.23 6.77
C GLU A 98 2.87 -7.19 6.88
N PRO A 99 3.61 -7.32 5.76
CA PRO A 99 5.05 -7.08 5.75
C PRO A 99 5.38 -5.73 6.39
N THR A 100 6.28 -5.74 7.37
CA THR A 100 6.67 -4.52 8.07
C THR A 100 7.56 -3.66 7.16
N PRO A 101 7.12 -2.44 6.77
CA PRO A 101 7.95 -1.56 5.98
C PRO A 101 9.09 -0.98 6.84
N THR A 102 10.18 -0.62 6.18
CA THR A 102 11.41 -0.18 6.84
C THR A 102 11.97 1.08 6.19
N GLY A 103 12.77 1.81 6.94
CA GLY A 103 13.44 3.00 6.46
C GLY A 103 14.72 3.28 7.21
N SER A 104 15.44 4.30 6.75
CA SER A 104 16.58 4.86 7.44
C SER A 104 16.66 6.36 7.22
N GLY A 105 17.08 7.08 8.24
CA GLY A 105 17.31 8.52 8.15
C GLY A 105 17.02 9.27 9.43
N THR A 106 16.76 10.55 9.26
CA THR A 106 16.46 11.57 10.29
C THR A 106 15.08 12.15 10.03
N CYS A 107 14.57 13.05 10.88
CA CYS A 107 13.34 13.78 10.53
C CYS A 107 13.52 14.79 9.40
N GLY A 108 14.75 15.21 9.12
CA GLY A 108 15.06 16.14 8.02
C GLY A 108 15.21 15.43 6.67
N ASN A 109 15.59 14.16 6.67
CA ASN A 109 15.73 13.36 5.47
C ASN A 109 15.64 11.87 5.79
N SER A 110 14.73 11.14 5.14
CA SER A 110 14.61 9.69 5.30
C SER A 110 14.28 9.01 3.98
N SER A 111 14.75 7.77 3.84
CA SER A 111 14.35 6.88 2.76
C SER A 111 13.60 5.70 3.36
N THR A 112 12.48 5.34 2.75
CA THR A 112 11.66 4.21 3.22
C THR A 112 11.27 3.32 2.05
N SER A 113 10.96 2.07 2.36
CA SER A 113 10.46 1.10 1.40
C SER A 113 9.50 0.13 2.06
N GLY A 114 8.53 -0.36 1.29
CA GLY A 114 7.50 -1.24 1.81
C GLY A 114 6.49 -1.67 0.77
N GLN A 115 5.48 -2.39 1.25
CA GLN A 115 4.26 -2.64 0.51
C GLN A 115 3.09 -2.03 1.28
N SER A 116 2.14 -1.45 0.58
CA SER A 116 0.88 -0.98 1.14
C SER A 116 -0.27 -1.75 0.52
N LEU A 117 -1.32 -1.92 1.30
CA LEU A 117 -2.58 -2.48 0.89
C LEU A 117 -3.63 -1.37 0.91
N SER A 118 -4.25 -1.13 -0.24
CA SER A 118 -5.47 -0.33 -0.33
C SER A 118 -6.68 -1.25 -0.40
N GLN A 119 -7.63 -1.07 0.51
CA GLN A 119 -8.92 -1.75 0.49
C GLN A 119 -9.99 -0.76 0.06
N TRP A 120 -10.60 -1.00 -1.08
CA TRP A 120 -11.57 -0.07 -1.67
C TRP A 120 -12.98 -0.35 -1.15
N ALA A 121 -13.83 0.68 -1.16
CA ALA A 121 -15.21 0.55 -0.68
C ALA A 121 -16.08 -0.40 -1.52
N ASP A 122 -15.67 -0.72 -2.75
CA ASP A 122 -16.32 -1.72 -3.61
C ASP A 122 -15.88 -3.17 -3.31
N GLY A 123 -15.02 -3.38 -2.30
CA GLY A 123 -14.49 -4.68 -1.91
C GLY A 123 -13.28 -5.14 -2.72
N THR A 124 -12.80 -4.34 -3.69
CA THR A 124 -11.56 -4.63 -4.40
C THR A 124 -10.33 -4.23 -3.57
N ALA A 125 -9.17 -4.80 -3.93
CA ALA A 125 -7.91 -4.53 -3.25
C ALA A 125 -6.83 -4.11 -4.23
N THR A 126 -5.87 -3.33 -3.75
CA THR A 126 -4.67 -2.95 -4.52
C THR A 126 -3.45 -2.97 -3.62
N VAL A 127 -2.47 -3.74 -4.02
CA VAL A 127 -1.17 -3.80 -3.37
C VAL A 127 -0.20 -2.92 -4.15
N VAL A 128 0.47 -2.00 -3.46
CA VAL A 128 1.51 -1.15 -4.06
C VAL A 128 2.82 -1.42 -3.35
N GLY A 129 3.84 -1.82 -4.11
CA GLY A 129 5.22 -1.81 -3.63
C GLY A 129 5.79 -0.43 -3.87
N TYR A 130 6.41 0.18 -2.87
CA TYR A 130 6.85 1.56 -2.96
C TYR A 130 8.19 1.82 -2.30
N THR A 131 8.80 2.91 -2.75
CA THR A 131 9.90 3.60 -2.07
C THR A 131 9.53 5.05 -1.87
N THR A 132 10.05 5.66 -0.81
CA THR A 132 9.88 7.09 -0.56
C THR A 132 11.23 7.73 -0.33
N ASN A 133 11.41 8.94 -0.84
CA ASN A 133 12.47 9.83 -0.40
C ASN A 133 11.81 11.07 0.20
N GLY A 134 11.94 11.22 1.51
CA GLY A 134 11.44 12.35 2.25
C GLY A 134 12.57 13.31 2.56
N ALA A 135 12.43 14.57 2.16
CA ALA A 135 13.27 15.67 2.64
C ALA A 135 12.33 16.68 3.33
N ALA A 136 12.56 16.94 4.61
CA ALA A 136 11.66 17.67 5.50
C ALA A 136 10.24 17.06 5.56
N ALA A 137 9.22 17.89 5.79
CA ALA A 137 7.82 17.49 5.93
C ALA A 137 7.17 16.98 4.63
N ALA A 138 7.88 16.93 3.50
CA ALA A 138 7.35 16.49 2.21
C ALA A 138 8.00 15.18 1.77
N VAL A 139 7.17 14.23 1.36
CA VAL A 139 7.57 12.88 0.94
C VAL A 139 6.97 12.59 -0.41
N ALA A 140 7.83 12.35 -1.38
CA ALA A 140 7.43 11.82 -2.67
C ALA A 140 7.52 10.29 -2.60
N LEU A 141 6.39 9.62 -2.79
CA LEU A 141 6.32 8.17 -2.92
C LEU A 141 6.29 7.81 -4.40
N GLN A 142 7.12 6.84 -4.77
CA GLN A 142 7.10 6.21 -6.09
C GLN A 142 6.96 4.70 -5.88
N GLY A 143 6.00 4.11 -6.56
CA GLY A 143 5.72 2.69 -6.45
C GLY A 143 5.10 2.11 -7.71
N THR A 144 4.87 0.81 -7.65
CA THR A 144 4.19 0.06 -8.70
C THR A 144 3.19 -0.90 -8.06
N VAL A 145 2.08 -1.12 -8.77
CA VAL A 145 1.09 -2.10 -8.38
C VAL A 145 1.70 -3.49 -8.42
N GLN A 146 1.60 -4.21 -7.31
CA GLN A 146 2.07 -5.60 -7.17
C GLN A 146 0.89 -6.55 -7.39
N PRO A 147 1.15 -7.78 -7.88
CA PRO A 147 0.07 -8.74 -8.09
C PRO A 147 -0.60 -9.20 -6.79
N ALA A 148 0.16 -9.24 -5.69
CA ALA A 148 -0.35 -9.65 -4.38
C ALA A 148 0.57 -9.20 -3.24
N MET A 149 0.05 -9.29 -2.02
CA MET A 149 0.77 -9.17 -0.75
C MET A 149 0.62 -10.49 0.01
N THR A 150 1.70 -10.96 0.61
CA THR A 150 1.67 -12.10 1.52
C THR A 150 1.75 -11.61 2.96
N LEU A 151 0.77 -12.01 3.75
CA LEU A 151 0.69 -11.73 5.18
C LEU A 151 1.13 -12.96 5.98
N THR A 152 1.60 -12.74 7.20
CA THR A 152 2.02 -13.81 8.12
C THR A 152 1.05 -13.92 9.29
N VAL A 153 0.65 -15.14 9.67
CA VAL A 153 -0.30 -15.33 10.78
C VAL A 153 0.28 -14.81 12.10
N VAL A 154 -0.56 -14.12 12.87
CA VAL A 154 -0.22 -13.72 14.24
C VAL A 154 -0.65 -14.86 15.16
N ALA A 155 0.30 -15.70 15.58
CA ALA A 155 0.03 -16.94 16.31
C ALA A 155 -0.85 -16.74 17.57
N SER A 156 -0.70 -15.61 18.27
CA SER A 156 -1.51 -15.28 19.46
C SER A 156 -2.99 -15.01 19.17
N SER A 157 -3.36 -14.76 17.90
CA SER A 157 -4.75 -14.59 17.49
C SER A 157 -5.46 -15.91 17.12
N VAL A 158 -4.71 -17.01 17.01
CA VAL A 158 -5.27 -18.32 16.69
C VAL A 158 -5.92 -18.91 17.95
N PRO A 159 -7.20 -19.31 17.90
CA PRO A 159 -7.87 -19.92 19.06
C PRO A 159 -7.12 -21.15 19.59
N ALA A 160 -7.10 -21.32 20.91
CA ALA A 160 -6.45 -22.46 21.54
C ALA A 160 -7.04 -23.80 21.03
N GLY A 161 -6.16 -24.76 20.71
CA GLY A 161 -6.56 -26.06 20.14
C GLY A 161 -6.84 -26.02 18.63
N PHE A 162 -6.55 -24.91 17.95
CA PHE A 162 -6.65 -24.80 16.50
C PHE A 162 -5.32 -24.40 15.86
N SER A 163 -5.17 -24.72 14.57
CA SER A 163 -4.16 -24.17 13.69
C SER A 163 -4.83 -23.37 12.57
N ALA A 164 -4.13 -22.36 12.06
CA ALA A 164 -4.51 -21.55 10.92
C ALA A 164 -3.42 -21.61 9.84
N PRO A 165 -3.72 -21.27 8.57
CA PRO A 165 -2.70 -21.13 7.54
C PRO A 165 -1.60 -20.16 7.98
N ALA A 166 -0.33 -20.55 7.83
CA ALA A 166 0.81 -19.72 8.26
C ALA A 166 0.89 -18.39 7.51
N THR A 167 0.36 -18.35 6.29
CA THR A 167 0.31 -17.16 5.44
C THR A 167 -1.08 -16.97 4.85
N PHE A 168 -1.41 -15.73 4.55
CA PHE A 168 -2.60 -15.35 3.80
C PHE A 168 -2.18 -14.42 2.66
N THR A 169 -2.75 -14.60 1.47
CA THR A 169 -2.40 -13.80 0.29
C THR A 169 -3.57 -12.92 -0.11
N ILE A 170 -3.33 -11.62 -0.15
CA ILE A 170 -4.26 -10.64 -0.72
C ILE A 170 -3.81 -10.33 -2.14
N SER A 171 -4.62 -10.69 -3.12
CA SER A 171 -4.37 -10.36 -4.52
C SER A 171 -4.88 -8.96 -4.86
N THR A 172 -4.14 -8.25 -5.71
CA THR A 172 -4.65 -7.05 -6.35
C THR A 172 -5.74 -7.44 -7.33
N THR A 173 -6.89 -6.78 -7.24
CA THR A 173 -8.07 -7.04 -8.08
C THR A 173 -8.54 -5.82 -8.86
N ARG A 174 -8.05 -4.62 -8.51
CA ARG A 174 -8.50 -3.36 -9.13
C ARG A 174 -7.61 -2.87 -10.28
N PHE A 175 -6.30 -2.86 -10.08
CA PHE A 175 -5.31 -2.35 -11.03
C PHE A 175 -4.44 -3.46 -11.60
N ALA A 176 -3.85 -3.25 -12.76
CA ALA A 176 -2.98 -4.24 -13.36
C ALA A 176 -1.61 -4.23 -12.66
N PRO A 177 -0.92 -5.39 -12.56
CA PRO A 177 0.44 -5.42 -12.07
C PRO A 177 1.36 -4.51 -12.92
N ASN A 178 2.23 -3.77 -12.23
CA ASN A 178 3.16 -2.77 -12.78
C ASN A 178 2.55 -1.41 -13.17
N ASP A 179 1.25 -1.19 -12.97
CA ASP A 179 0.67 0.16 -13.03
C ASP A 179 1.44 1.09 -12.07
N ALA A 180 1.66 2.33 -12.51
CA ALA A 180 2.46 3.28 -11.78
C ALA A 180 1.67 3.85 -10.60
N ALA A 181 2.31 3.95 -9.43
CA ALA A 181 1.71 4.58 -8.26
C ALA A 181 2.61 5.71 -7.77
N ALA A 182 2.00 6.85 -7.46
CA ALA A 182 2.70 8.01 -6.92
C ALA A 182 1.90 8.63 -5.78
N ALA A 183 2.61 9.20 -4.81
CA ALA A 183 1.97 10.05 -3.81
C ALA A 183 2.83 11.26 -3.47
N ALA A 184 2.16 12.39 -3.29
CA ALA A 184 2.73 13.60 -2.72
C ALA A 184 2.18 13.75 -1.31
N LEU A 185 2.98 13.37 -0.32
CA LEU A 185 2.57 13.28 1.07
C LEU A 185 3.28 14.33 1.92
N THR A 186 2.58 14.78 2.95
CA THR A 186 3.11 15.63 4.00
C THR A 186 3.03 14.92 5.34
N PHE A 187 4.09 15.07 6.12
CA PHE A 187 4.22 14.44 7.44
C PHE A 187 4.38 15.52 8.50
N SER A 188 3.63 15.37 9.59
CA SER A 188 3.75 16.25 10.76
C SER A 188 3.68 15.41 12.03
N PRO A 189 4.48 15.70 13.07
CA PRO A 189 4.37 14.99 14.33
C PRO A 189 2.94 15.07 14.90
N THR A 190 2.48 14.00 15.54
CA THR A 190 1.13 13.96 16.13
C THR A 190 1.01 14.82 17.39
N THR A 191 2.13 15.13 18.04
CA THR A 191 2.16 16.00 19.24
C THR A 191 3.24 17.07 19.11
N GLN A 192 2.95 18.26 19.65
CA GLN A 192 3.90 19.40 19.63
C GLN A 192 5.18 19.15 20.43
N ALA A 193 5.18 18.16 21.34
CA ALA A 193 6.36 17.78 22.12
C ALA A 193 7.42 17.05 21.28
N GLN A 194 7.02 16.43 20.16
CA GLN A 194 7.94 15.75 19.25
C GLN A 194 8.63 16.78 18.35
N ASP A 195 9.84 17.19 18.73
CA ASP A 195 10.62 18.24 18.07
C ASP A 195 11.80 17.70 17.25
N CYS A 196 11.98 16.37 17.20
CA CYS A 196 13.10 15.66 16.55
C CYS A 196 14.49 15.88 17.17
N VAL A 197 14.62 16.79 18.13
CA VAL A 197 15.91 17.15 18.73
C VAL A 197 16.01 16.57 20.14
N THR A 198 15.05 16.92 20.99
CA THR A 198 14.97 16.42 22.37
C THR A 198 14.04 15.22 22.48
N THR A 199 12.99 15.19 21.65
CA THR A 199 12.00 14.12 21.64
C THR A 199 11.87 13.54 20.23
N PRO A 200 12.21 12.25 20.04
CA PRO A 200 12.08 11.59 18.76
C PRO A 200 10.63 11.58 18.25
N VAL A 201 10.46 11.66 16.93
CA VAL A 201 9.17 11.53 16.27
C VAL A 201 8.83 10.03 16.18
N THR A 202 7.94 9.56 17.04
CA THR A 202 7.46 8.17 17.06
C THR A 202 6.11 8.02 16.36
N SER A 203 5.44 9.13 16.07
CA SER A 203 4.17 9.12 15.33
C SER A 203 3.99 10.39 14.51
N ALA A 204 3.51 10.24 13.28
CA ALA A 204 3.32 11.35 12.35
C ALA A 204 1.97 11.24 11.62
N ASN A 205 1.23 12.35 11.57
CA ASN A 205 0.09 12.47 10.67
C ASN A 205 0.58 12.45 9.22
N ILE A 206 -0.18 11.78 8.35
CA ILE A 206 0.03 11.71 6.91
C ILE A 206 -1.11 12.47 6.26
N ASN A 207 -0.80 13.44 5.41
CA ASN A 207 -1.78 14.13 4.59
C ASN A 207 -1.26 14.31 3.18
N GLY A 208 -2.06 14.04 2.16
CA GLY A 208 -1.63 14.29 0.79
C GLY A 208 -2.53 13.68 -0.26
N VAL A 209 -1.97 13.54 -1.45
CA VAL A 209 -2.67 12.98 -2.61
C VAL A 209 -1.94 11.74 -3.09
N VAL A 210 -2.71 10.68 -3.33
CA VAL A 210 -2.23 9.43 -3.94
C VAL A 210 -2.87 9.25 -5.31
N SER A 211 -2.12 8.70 -6.25
CA SER A 211 -2.56 8.40 -7.62
C SER A 211 -2.00 7.06 -8.08
N ILE A 212 -2.80 6.33 -8.85
CA ILE A 212 -2.42 5.06 -9.50
C ILE A 212 -2.91 5.17 -10.95
N ASP A 213 -2.03 4.89 -11.92
CA ASP A 213 -2.29 4.99 -13.37
C ASP A 213 -1.76 3.78 -14.16
#